data_AF-A0A8C3A4D0-F1
#
_entry.id   AF-A0A8C3A4D0-F1
#
_cell.length_a   1.000
_cell.length_b   1.000
_cell.length_c   1.000
_cell.angle_alpha   90.00
_cell.angle_beta   90.00
_cell.angle_gamma   90.00
#
_symmetry.space_group_name_H-M   'P 1'
#
loop_
_entity.id
_entity.type
_entity.pdbx_description
1 polymer ?
#
loop_
_entity_poly.entity_id
_entity_poly.type
_entity_poly.pdbx_seq_one_letter_code
_entity_poly.pdbx_strand_id
1 'polypeptide(L)'
;AADPERQVLLGVELGMLVAVLVASSAEQVHDRREAGSSCYGGFDLYFVLDKSGSVQHYWNEIYYFVDHLAHKFISPQLRMSFIVFSTEGRILMALTEDREKIRAGLEELSMVHPGGDTFMDRGFERASEQIYYGTGYGYRTASVIIALTDGELRENQFDQAQREAGRARQLGATVYCVGVKDFNETQLSTIADSKDHVFPVNDGFDALQGVIDSILKRSCIEILAVEPSSICEGESFQVVVKGNGFLHARDVQKVLCSFRINETVTLSKPLVVRDTYLLCPAPVLEKEGTSATLHVSMNNGLSFISSSVTITAVTCVSTMEVNSRLNVLNLMPFYLIFCFYFCYHVTPCNSCYEYCIVGHMESLHNKKRFSSCMAKPFLSVSQHIWS
;
A
#
# COMPACT_ATOMS: atom_id res chain seq x y z
N ALA A 1 57.22 -40.83 26.08
CA ALA A 1 56.09 -41.27 25.24
C ALA A 1 54.99 -40.24 25.40
N ALA A 2 54.92 -39.30 24.45
CA ALA A 2 53.87 -38.30 24.38
C ALA A 2 52.80 -38.83 23.42
N ASP A 3 51.58 -38.89 23.91
CA ASP A 3 50.41 -39.52 23.31
C ASP A 3 50.03 -38.85 21.97
N PRO A 4 49.98 -39.59 20.84
CA PRO A 4 49.69 -39.04 19.52
C PRO A 4 48.24 -38.52 19.38
N GLU A 5 47.32 -38.87 20.27
CA GLU A 5 45.95 -38.32 20.24
C GLU A 5 45.86 -36.87 20.72
N ARG A 6 46.81 -36.42 21.57
CA ARG A 6 46.75 -35.07 22.17
C ARG A 6 47.24 -33.96 21.24
N GLN A 7 47.99 -34.30 20.18
CA GLN A 7 48.44 -33.34 19.17
C GLN A 7 47.38 -33.06 18.10
N VAL A 8 46.48 -34.02 17.84
CA VAL A 8 45.40 -33.83 16.86
C VAL A 8 44.30 -32.93 17.44
N LEU A 9 43.98 -33.08 18.73
CA LEU A 9 42.92 -32.29 19.37
C LEU A 9 43.27 -30.79 19.47
N LEU A 10 44.54 -30.47 19.75
CA LEU A 10 45.03 -29.08 19.78
C LEU A 10 45.05 -28.42 18.39
N GLY A 11 45.30 -29.19 17.33
CA GLY A 11 45.25 -28.69 15.95
C GLY A 11 43.83 -28.36 15.47
N VAL A 12 42.84 -29.13 15.93
CA VAL A 12 41.42 -28.92 15.59
C VAL A 12 40.83 -27.72 16.35
N GLU A 13 41.18 -27.53 17.64
CA GLU A 13 40.70 -26.37 18.39
C GLU A 13 41.35 -25.06 17.93
N LEU A 14 42.65 -25.06 17.58
CA LEU A 14 43.30 -23.86 17.02
C LEU A 14 42.75 -23.51 15.62
N GLY A 15 42.43 -24.54 14.81
CA GLY A 15 41.82 -24.38 13.48
C GLY A 15 40.39 -23.81 13.54
N MET A 16 39.58 -24.23 14.52
CA MET A 16 38.25 -23.66 14.72
C MET A 16 38.29 -22.23 15.28
N LEU A 17 39.24 -21.90 16.15
CA LEU A 17 39.38 -20.54 16.68
C LEU A 17 39.78 -19.53 15.59
N VAL A 18 40.66 -19.94 14.65
CA VAL A 18 41.04 -19.09 13.50
C VAL A 18 39.90 -18.97 12.49
N ALA A 19 39.12 -20.03 12.25
CA ALA A 19 37.94 -19.95 11.39
C ALA A 19 36.85 -19.01 11.96
N VAL A 20 36.68 -18.98 13.29
CA VAL A 20 35.75 -18.06 13.97
C VAL A 20 36.28 -16.62 13.99
N LEU A 21 37.60 -16.41 14.06
CA LEU A 21 38.21 -15.07 14.03
C LEU A 21 38.33 -14.48 12.61
N VAL A 22 38.36 -15.30 11.56
CA VAL A 22 38.33 -14.83 10.16
C VAL A 22 36.89 -14.55 9.68
N ALA A 23 35.87 -15.01 10.40
CA ALA A 23 34.46 -14.74 10.10
C ALA A 23 33.93 -13.41 10.67
N SER A 24 34.72 -12.65 11.45
CA SER A 24 34.27 -11.43 12.13
C SER A 24 34.89 -10.12 11.64
N SER A 25 35.50 -10.10 10.45
CA SER A 25 35.98 -8.85 9.85
C SER A 25 35.72 -8.77 8.34
N ALA A 26 34.43 -8.68 7.99
CA ALA A 26 33.99 -8.07 6.73
C ALA A 26 32.49 -7.74 6.80
N GLU A 27 32.06 -6.91 7.75
CA GLU A 27 30.94 -6.00 7.46
C GLU A 27 31.46 -4.93 6.49
N GLN A 28 31.69 -5.35 5.25
CA GLN A 28 31.47 -4.45 4.15
C GLN A 28 29.97 -4.20 4.16
N VAL A 29 29.59 -3.04 4.69
CA VAL A 29 28.40 -2.31 4.22
C VAL A 29 28.64 -2.11 2.74
N HIS A 30 28.29 -3.15 1.97
CA HIS A 30 28.15 -3.07 0.54
C HIS A 30 26.89 -2.24 0.37
N ASP A 31 27.08 -0.93 0.31
CA ASP A 31 26.11 -0.01 -0.27
C ASP A 31 25.94 -0.50 -1.71
N ARG A 32 24.99 -1.43 -1.86
CA ARG A 32 24.54 -1.91 -3.14
C ARG A 32 23.91 -0.67 -3.73
N ARG A 33 24.66 0.04 -4.59
CA ARG A 33 24.11 0.99 -5.55
C ARG A 33 22.97 0.24 -6.25
N GLU A 34 21.76 0.39 -5.73
CA GLU A 34 20.57 -0.13 -6.35
C GLU A 34 20.51 0.54 -7.73
N ALA A 35 20.40 -0.30 -8.75
CA ALA A 35 20.11 0.18 -10.09
C ALA A 35 18.83 1.02 -10.00
N GLY A 36 18.97 2.33 -10.30
CA GLY A 36 17.96 3.39 -10.29
C GLY A 36 16.61 3.06 -9.67
N SER A 37 16.39 3.48 -8.42
CA SER A 37 15.12 3.38 -7.69
C SER A 37 14.02 4.17 -8.41
N SER A 38 13.34 3.52 -9.35
CA SER A 38 12.22 4.10 -10.06
C SER A 38 10.96 4.02 -9.19
N CYS A 39 10.18 5.10 -9.14
CA CYS A 39 8.97 5.18 -8.32
C CYS A 39 7.71 4.84 -9.12
N TYR A 40 6.88 3.92 -8.59
CA TYR A 40 5.61 3.52 -9.20
C TYR A 40 4.36 4.08 -8.50
N GLY A 41 4.51 4.79 -7.38
CA GLY A 41 3.39 5.39 -6.64
C GLY A 41 2.58 6.40 -7.46
N GLY A 42 1.26 6.46 -7.20
CA GLY A 42 0.35 7.41 -7.84
C GLY A 42 0.02 8.61 -6.95
N PHE A 43 0.68 9.73 -7.19
CA PHE A 43 0.54 11.00 -6.48
C PHE A 43 0.80 12.20 -7.40
N ASP A 44 0.45 13.40 -6.92
CA ASP A 44 0.64 14.66 -7.63
C ASP A 44 1.92 15.35 -7.17
N LEU A 45 2.80 15.70 -8.12
CA LEU A 45 4.08 16.33 -7.85
C LEU A 45 4.11 17.77 -8.38
N TYR A 46 4.37 18.74 -7.51
CA TYR A 46 4.43 20.15 -7.86
C TYR A 46 5.85 20.66 -7.65
N PHE A 47 6.49 21.05 -8.74
CA PHE A 47 7.77 21.76 -8.69
C PHE A 47 7.51 23.24 -8.56
N VAL A 48 8.03 23.86 -7.49
CA VAL A 48 7.94 25.30 -7.24
C VAL A 48 9.35 25.88 -7.33
N LEU A 49 9.65 26.49 -8.46
CA LEU A 49 11.02 26.78 -8.89
C LEU A 49 11.30 28.28 -8.80
N ASP A 50 12.32 28.64 -8.02
CA ASP A 50 12.82 29.99 -7.95
C ASP A 50 13.48 30.36 -9.28
N LYS A 51 12.98 31.41 -9.91
CA LYS A 51 13.59 32.05 -11.08
C LYS A 51 13.92 33.52 -10.83
N SER A 52 14.12 33.91 -9.57
CA SER A 52 14.50 35.27 -9.18
C SER A 52 15.90 35.65 -9.69
N GLY A 53 16.30 36.90 -9.48
CA GLY A 53 17.63 37.38 -9.89
C GLY A 53 18.79 36.72 -9.15
N SER A 54 18.60 36.25 -7.92
CA SER A 54 19.67 35.66 -7.10
C SER A 54 20.13 34.30 -7.64
N VAL A 55 19.22 33.55 -8.29
CA VAL A 55 19.51 32.24 -8.90
C VAL A 55 19.96 32.32 -10.37
N GLN A 56 20.25 33.50 -10.91
CA GLN A 56 20.57 33.68 -12.34
C GLN A 56 21.71 32.79 -12.84
N HIS A 57 22.76 32.61 -12.03
CA HIS A 57 23.90 31.76 -12.38
C HIS A 57 23.71 30.28 -12.05
N TYR A 58 22.61 29.94 -11.37
CA TYR A 58 22.32 28.60 -10.86
C TYR A 58 21.09 27.95 -11.52
N TRP A 59 20.42 28.65 -12.43
CA TRP A 59 19.22 28.13 -13.10
C TRP A 59 19.45 26.81 -13.82
N ASN A 60 20.63 26.62 -14.41
CA ASN A 60 20.97 25.34 -15.04
C ASN A 60 20.95 24.18 -14.03
N GLU A 61 21.41 24.40 -12.80
CA GLU A 61 21.39 23.38 -11.75
C GLU A 61 19.95 23.05 -11.33
N ILE A 62 19.10 24.09 -11.17
CA ILE A 62 17.67 23.95 -10.90
C ILE A 62 16.98 23.16 -12.02
N TYR A 63 17.21 23.54 -13.27
CA TYR A 63 16.66 22.86 -14.44
C TYR A 63 17.08 21.40 -14.50
N TYR A 64 18.38 21.11 -14.41
CA TYR A 64 18.88 19.74 -14.48
C TYR A 64 18.38 18.89 -13.31
N PHE A 65 18.20 19.46 -12.11
CA PHE A 65 17.57 18.73 -11.01
C PHE A 65 16.16 18.26 -11.38
N VAL A 66 15.32 19.19 -11.88
CA VAL A 66 13.94 18.91 -12.25
C VAL A 66 13.89 17.91 -13.40
N ASP A 67 14.74 18.09 -14.41
CA ASP A 67 14.85 17.18 -15.56
C ASP A 67 15.18 15.75 -15.12
N HIS A 68 16.23 15.55 -14.32
CA HIS A 68 16.62 14.21 -13.86
C HIS A 68 15.57 13.58 -12.95
N LEU A 69 14.99 14.36 -12.04
CA LEU A 69 13.96 13.85 -11.13
C LEU A 69 12.69 13.46 -11.89
N ALA A 70 12.26 14.27 -12.87
CA ALA A 70 11.11 13.97 -13.72
C ALA A 70 11.30 12.66 -14.51
N HIS A 71 12.52 12.37 -14.97
CA HIS A 71 12.84 11.12 -15.66
C HIS A 71 12.84 9.88 -14.75
N LYS A 72 13.12 10.02 -13.43
CA LYS A 72 13.03 8.89 -12.48
C LYS A 72 11.59 8.54 -12.07
N PHE A 73 10.67 9.49 -12.19
CA PHE A 73 9.25 9.25 -11.96
C PHE A 73 8.57 8.70 -13.21
N ILE A 74 8.65 7.37 -13.40
CA ILE A 74 8.14 6.68 -14.59
C ILE A 74 6.68 6.20 -14.47
N SER A 75 6.08 6.26 -13.28
CA SER A 75 4.69 5.81 -13.08
C SER A 75 3.72 6.56 -13.99
N PRO A 76 2.81 5.87 -14.70
CA PRO A 76 1.71 6.53 -15.43
C PRO A 76 0.66 7.13 -14.48
N GLN A 77 0.63 6.69 -13.22
CA GLN A 77 -0.29 7.22 -12.20
C GLN A 77 0.24 8.49 -11.53
N LEU A 78 1.49 8.89 -11.82
CA LEU A 78 2.08 10.11 -11.32
C LEU A 78 1.80 11.27 -12.25
N ARG A 79 1.33 12.37 -11.68
CA ARG A 79 1.13 13.63 -12.40
C ARG A 79 2.14 14.65 -11.89
N MET A 80 2.61 15.53 -12.76
CA MET A 80 3.49 16.62 -12.35
C MET A 80 3.09 17.98 -12.92
N SER A 81 3.46 19.03 -12.20
CA SER A 81 3.28 20.42 -12.58
C SER A 81 4.59 21.19 -12.38
N PHE A 82 4.88 22.12 -13.30
CA PHE A 82 6.01 23.04 -13.19
C PHE A 82 5.48 24.45 -12.93
N ILE A 83 5.90 25.01 -11.81
CA ILE A 83 5.55 26.36 -11.35
C ILE A 83 6.86 27.12 -11.17
N VAL A 84 6.92 28.32 -11.72
CA VAL A 84 8.07 29.21 -11.56
C VAL A 84 7.63 30.45 -10.78
N PHE A 85 8.49 30.96 -9.90
CA PHE A 85 8.22 32.18 -9.15
C PHE A 85 9.39 33.15 -9.16
N SER A 86 9.05 34.44 -9.08
CA SER A 86 10.00 35.54 -8.87
C SER A 86 9.22 36.72 -8.27
N THR A 87 9.06 37.83 -8.98
CA THR A 87 8.10 38.89 -8.62
C THR A 87 6.65 38.40 -8.65
N GLU A 88 6.36 37.46 -9.55
CA GLU A 88 5.06 36.78 -9.68
C GLU A 88 5.26 35.27 -9.75
N GLY A 89 4.22 34.50 -9.41
CA GLY A 89 4.16 33.06 -9.56
C GLY A 89 3.33 32.66 -10.78
N ARG A 90 3.88 31.83 -11.67
CA ARG A 90 3.24 31.36 -12.89
C ARG A 90 3.28 29.83 -12.98
N ILE A 91 2.16 29.24 -13.36
CA ILE A 91 2.09 27.84 -13.78
C ILE A 91 2.64 27.78 -15.21
N LEU A 92 3.84 27.21 -15.36
CA LEU A 92 4.47 27.00 -16.67
C LEU A 92 3.87 25.75 -17.31
N MET A 93 3.69 24.69 -16.52
CA MET A 93 2.99 23.49 -16.94
C MET A 93 1.99 23.08 -15.86
N ALA A 94 0.70 23.03 -16.23
CA ALA A 94 -0.35 22.54 -15.34
C ALA A 94 -0.19 21.04 -15.07
N LEU A 95 -0.74 20.59 -13.94
CA LEU A 95 -0.70 19.21 -13.49
C LEU A 95 -1.17 18.24 -14.59
N THR A 96 -0.29 17.31 -14.99
CA THR A 96 -0.60 16.34 -16.04
C THR A 96 0.19 15.04 -15.90
N GLU A 97 -0.38 13.93 -16.37
CA GLU A 97 0.27 12.63 -16.59
C GLU A 97 0.83 12.47 -18.01
N ASP A 98 0.50 13.41 -18.92
CA ASP A 98 0.86 13.35 -20.33
C ASP A 98 2.36 13.61 -20.52
N ARG A 99 3.09 12.57 -20.93
CA ARG A 99 4.55 12.59 -21.08
C ARG A 99 5.03 13.54 -22.17
N GLU A 100 4.24 13.79 -23.21
CA GLU A 100 4.61 14.77 -24.24
C GLU A 100 4.48 16.20 -23.72
N LYS A 101 3.46 16.47 -22.88
CA LYS A 101 3.35 17.77 -22.20
C LYS A 101 4.47 17.96 -21.19
N ILE A 102 4.84 16.91 -20.45
CA ILE A 102 5.98 16.95 -19.52
C ILE A 102 7.29 17.27 -20.26
N ARG A 103 7.56 16.59 -21.38
CA ARG A 103 8.73 16.88 -22.22
C ARG A 103 8.72 18.33 -22.72
N ALA A 104 7.59 18.81 -23.23
CA ALA A 104 7.45 20.20 -23.67
C ALA A 104 7.61 21.21 -22.52
N GLY A 105 7.13 20.87 -21.31
CA GLY A 105 7.30 21.70 -20.11
C GLY A 105 8.76 21.78 -19.65
N LEU A 106 9.52 20.67 -19.77
CA LEU A 106 10.96 20.66 -19.52
C LEU A 106 11.71 21.50 -20.56
N GLU A 107 11.32 21.44 -21.83
CA GLU A 107 11.86 22.31 -22.88
C GLU A 107 11.59 23.79 -22.57
N GLU A 108 10.38 24.16 -22.17
CA GLU A 108 10.06 25.55 -21.77
C GLU A 108 10.84 25.98 -20.52
N LEU A 109 11.03 25.09 -19.53
CA LEU A 109 11.87 25.36 -18.36
C LEU A 109 13.34 25.64 -18.73
N SER A 110 13.90 24.92 -19.70
CA SER A 110 15.28 25.14 -20.17
C SER A 110 15.50 26.53 -20.76
N MET A 111 14.43 27.19 -21.23
CA MET A 111 14.46 28.51 -21.85
C MET A 111 14.09 29.66 -20.89
N VAL A 112 13.80 29.36 -19.62
CA VAL A 112 13.46 30.39 -18.63
C VAL A 112 14.66 31.29 -18.36
N HIS A 113 14.41 32.59 -18.35
CA HIS A 113 15.41 33.60 -17.99
C HIS A 113 15.15 34.07 -16.55
N PRO A 114 16.07 33.80 -15.61
CA PRO A 114 15.92 34.26 -14.24
C PRO A 114 15.97 35.79 -14.12
N GLY A 115 15.24 36.32 -13.15
CA GLY A 115 15.13 37.75 -12.86
C GLY A 115 13.90 38.09 -12.02
N GLY A 116 13.94 39.26 -11.38
CA GLY A 116 12.90 39.73 -10.47
C GLY A 116 13.21 39.41 -9.00
N ASP A 117 12.24 39.70 -8.13
CA ASP A 117 12.33 39.45 -6.69
C ASP A 117 12.03 37.97 -6.35
N THR A 118 12.05 37.61 -5.07
CA THR A 118 11.91 36.23 -4.57
C THR A 118 10.61 36.02 -3.77
N PHE A 119 9.44 36.16 -4.42
CA PHE A 119 8.13 35.93 -3.78
C PHE A 119 7.70 34.46 -3.88
N MET A 120 8.31 33.64 -3.03
CA MET A 120 8.06 32.19 -2.96
C MET A 120 6.61 31.83 -2.59
N ASP A 121 5.94 32.69 -1.83
CA ASP A 121 4.51 32.59 -1.51
C ASP A 121 3.65 32.48 -2.78
N ARG A 122 4.00 33.20 -3.85
CA ARG A 122 3.30 33.13 -5.13
C ARG A 122 3.45 31.79 -5.82
N GLY A 123 4.58 31.11 -5.62
CA GLY A 123 4.77 29.73 -6.09
C GLY A 123 3.84 28.76 -5.35
N PHE A 124 3.79 28.86 -4.03
CA PHE A 124 2.90 28.04 -3.19
C PHE A 124 1.41 28.33 -3.43
N GLU A 125 1.04 29.57 -3.73
CA GLU A 125 -0.32 29.96 -4.11
C GLU A 125 -0.77 29.18 -5.36
N ARG A 126 0.07 29.15 -6.42
CA ARG A 126 -0.22 28.40 -7.65
C ARG A 126 -0.29 26.89 -7.44
N ALA A 127 0.54 26.33 -6.56
CA ALA A 127 0.46 24.92 -6.20
C ALA A 127 -0.84 24.64 -5.44
N SER A 128 -1.17 25.46 -4.44
CA SER A 128 -2.37 25.33 -3.63
C SER A 128 -3.66 25.45 -4.44
N GLU A 129 -3.70 26.36 -5.42
CA GLU A 129 -4.80 26.46 -6.38
C GLU A 129 -5.01 25.14 -7.13
N GLN A 130 -3.95 24.56 -7.70
CA GLN A 130 -4.05 23.30 -8.43
C GLN A 130 -4.39 22.12 -7.52
N ILE A 131 -3.90 22.07 -6.27
CA ILE A 131 -4.29 21.04 -5.31
C ILE A 131 -5.79 21.15 -5.00
N TYR A 132 -6.26 22.38 -4.76
CA TYR A 132 -7.66 22.64 -4.45
C TYR A 132 -8.60 22.26 -5.60
N TYR A 133 -8.29 22.66 -6.84
CA TYR A 133 -9.13 22.40 -8.03
C TYR A 133 -8.89 21.03 -8.68
N GLY A 134 -7.71 20.45 -8.53
CA GLY A 134 -7.39 19.09 -8.96
C GLY A 134 -8.15 18.03 -8.15
N THR A 135 -8.71 18.43 -7.02
CA THR A 135 -9.68 17.66 -6.24
C THR A 135 -11.07 17.79 -6.86
N GLY A 136 -11.44 16.87 -7.76
CA GLY A 136 -12.85 16.71 -8.14
C GLY A 136 -13.74 16.32 -6.94
N TYR A 137 -15.02 16.01 -7.14
CA TYR A 137 -15.97 15.54 -6.12
C TYR A 137 -15.57 14.20 -5.39
N GLY A 138 -14.33 13.73 -5.55
CA GLY A 138 -13.78 12.52 -4.93
C GLY A 138 -12.66 12.80 -3.91
N TYR A 139 -11.85 11.77 -3.61
CA TYR A 139 -10.71 11.89 -2.70
C TYR A 139 -9.58 12.76 -3.26
N ARG A 140 -8.97 13.55 -2.39
CA ARG A 140 -7.73 14.27 -2.70
C ARG A 140 -6.61 13.27 -2.93
N THR A 141 -5.98 13.32 -4.10
CA THR A 141 -4.74 12.60 -4.38
C THR A 141 -3.64 13.12 -3.45
N ALA A 142 -2.78 12.22 -2.96
CA ALA A 142 -1.56 12.63 -2.25
C ALA A 142 -0.78 13.64 -3.08
N SER A 143 -0.39 14.76 -2.45
CA SER A 143 0.30 15.86 -3.13
C SER A 143 1.67 16.08 -2.49
N VAL A 144 2.69 16.26 -3.32
CA VAL A 144 4.06 16.54 -2.90
C VAL A 144 4.50 17.82 -3.60
N ILE A 145 4.98 18.79 -2.82
CA ILE A 145 5.58 20.01 -3.34
C ILE A 145 7.09 19.92 -3.13
N ILE A 146 7.86 20.12 -4.19
CA ILE A 146 9.31 20.28 -4.11
C ILE A 146 9.63 21.71 -4.52
N ALA A 147 10.03 22.52 -3.54
CA ALA A 147 10.43 23.89 -3.78
C ALA A 147 11.96 24.01 -3.91
N LEU A 148 12.43 24.61 -5.00
CA LEU A 148 13.85 24.86 -5.26
C LEU A 148 14.11 26.36 -5.14
N THR A 149 15.05 26.74 -4.29
CA THR A 149 15.43 28.14 -4.08
C THR A 149 16.82 28.20 -3.46
N ASP A 150 17.50 29.33 -3.62
CA ASP A 150 18.70 29.64 -2.83
C ASP A 150 18.35 30.13 -1.41
N GLY A 151 17.06 30.19 -1.04
CA GLY A 151 16.58 30.29 0.34
C GLY A 151 16.88 31.61 1.04
N GLU A 152 17.29 32.66 0.33
CA GLU A 152 17.52 33.98 0.91
C GLU A 152 16.24 34.84 0.81
N LEU A 153 15.31 34.60 1.74
CA LEU A 153 14.07 35.37 1.82
C LEU A 153 14.21 36.52 2.84
N ARG A 154 13.77 37.72 2.46
CA ARG A 154 13.61 38.84 3.41
C ARG A 154 12.51 38.50 4.43
N GLU A 155 12.55 39.11 5.61
CA GLU A 155 11.61 38.79 6.71
C GLU A 155 10.13 38.77 6.27
N ASN A 156 9.69 39.79 5.52
CA ASN A 156 8.32 39.86 5.03
C ASN A 156 7.96 38.80 3.97
N GLN A 157 8.92 38.42 3.11
CA GLN A 157 8.76 37.36 2.11
C GLN A 157 8.73 35.99 2.78
N PHE A 158 9.56 35.80 3.80
CA PHE A 158 9.62 34.59 4.60
C PHE A 158 8.30 34.33 5.33
N ASP A 159 7.73 35.33 6.00
CA ASP A 159 6.44 35.21 6.68
C ASP A 159 5.31 34.81 5.73
N GLN A 160 5.29 35.36 4.51
CA GLN A 160 4.30 35.02 3.48
C GLN A 160 4.50 33.60 2.96
N ALA A 161 5.75 33.22 2.65
CA ALA A 161 6.09 31.88 2.19
C ALA A 161 5.71 30.81 3.23
N GLN A 162 5.97 31.06 4.52
CA GLN A 162 5.58 30.16 5.60
C GLN A 162 4.06 29.98 5.69
N ARG A 163 3.29 31.08 5.52
CA ARG A 163 1.82 31.03 5.54
C ARG A 163 1.26 30.21 4.38
N GLU A 164 1.72 30.46 3.15
CA GLU A 164 1.22 29.74 1.97
C GLU A 164 1.69 28.27 1.94
N ALA A 165 2.91 27.97 2.39
CA ALA A 165 3.31 26.57 2.62
C ALA A 165 2.45 25.88 3.69
N GLY A 166 2.08 26.62 4.75
CA GLY A 166 1.12 26.17 5.76
C GLY A 166 -0.25 25.83 5.17
N ARG A 167 -0.75 26.67 4.25
CA ARG A 167 -1.99 26.44 3.51
C ARG A 167 -1.90 25.20 2.63
N ALA A 168 -0.80 25.01 1.90
CA ALA A 168 -0.60 23.81 1.08
C ALA A 168 -0.63 22.53 1.93
N ARG A 169 0.01 22.54 3.11
CA ARG A 169 -0.06 21.43 4.08
C ARG A 169 -1.48 21.15 4.57
N GLN A 170 -2.28 22.19 4.82
CA GLN A 170 -3.69 22.04 5.22
C GLN A 170 -4.54 21.41 4.10
N LEU A 171 -4.15 21.59 2.84
CA LEU A 171 -4.78 20.92 1.70
C LEU A 171 -4.34 19.45 1.56
N GLY A 172 -3.36 18.99 2.34
CA GLY A 172 -2.86 17.63 2.36
C GLY A 172 -1.49 17.44 1.67
N ALA A 173 -0.84 18.53 1.22
CA ALA A 173 0.46 18.44 0.59
C ALA A 173 1.60 18.21 1.60
N THR A 174 2.61 17.46 1.18
CA THR A 174 3.91 17.37 1.87
C THR A 174 4.89 18.32 1.19
N VAL A 175 5.54 19.20 1.95
CA VAL A 175 6.45 20.22 1.41
C VAL A 175 7.91 19.84 1.65
N TYR A 176 8.65 19.68 0.56
CA TYR A 176 10.11 19.55 0.51
C TYR A 176 10.74 20.83 0.01
N CYS A 177 11.89 21.19 0.58
CA CYS A 177 12.71 22.31 0.13
C CYS A 177 14.09 21.81 -0.27
N VAL A 178 14.56 22.22 -1.44
CA VAL A 178 15.89 21.93 -1.95
C VAL A 178 16.63 23.27 -2.01
N GLY A 179 17.61 23.41 -1.13
CA GLY A 179 18.40 24.63 -0.99
C GLY A 179 19.59 24.61 -1.92
N VAL A 180 19.69 25.60 -2.80
CA VAL A 180 20.83 25.75 -3.71
C VAL A 180 21.86 26.68 -3.09
N LYS A 181 23.11 26.24 -2.96
CA LYS A 181 24.24 27.06 -2.51
C LYS A 181 24.09 27.65 -1.09
N ASP A 182 24.05 28.98 -0.94
CA ASP A 182 24.16 29.70 0.34
C ASP A 182 22.80 29.86 1.04
N PHE A 183 22.00 28.79 1.06
CA PHE A 183 20.64 28.85 1.57
C PHE A 183 20.55 28.92 3.09
N ASN A 184 19.50 29.56 3.58
CA ASN A 184 19.22 29.60 5.01
C ASN A 184 18.43 28.35 5.43
N GLU A 185 19.13 27.35 5.96
CA GLU A 185 18.54 26.08 6.42
C GLU A 185 17.42 26.29 7.46
N THR A 186 17.56 27.31 8.33
CA THR A 186 16.53 27.59 9.34
C THR A 186 15.25 28.10 8.70
N GLN A 187 15.35 28.97 7.69
CA GLN A 187 14.18 29.42 6.93
C GLN A 187 13.55 28.25 6.17
N LEU A 188 14.34 27.50 5.39
CA LEU A 188 13.80 26.38 4.60
C LEU A 188 13.17 25.29 5.47
N SER A 189 13.74 24.99 6.65
CA SER A 189 13.14 24.00 7.56
C SER A 189 11.82 24.45 8.19
N THR A 190 11.55 25.75 8.22
CA THR A 190 10.27 26.32 8.66
C THR A 190 9.22 26.30 7.56
N ILE A 191 9.65 26.42 6.30
CA ILE A 191 8.80 26.34 5.11
C ILE A 191 8.48 24.89 4.77
N ALA A 192 9.44 23.98 4.88
CA ALA A 192 9.27 22.54 4.69
C ALA A 192 8.45 21.88 5.82
N ASP A 193 8.12 20.60 5.66
CA ASP A 193 7.35 19.85 6.66
C ASP A 193 8.14 19.55 7.95
N SER A 194 9.45 19.32 7.82
CA SER A 194 10.42 19.20 8.92
C SER A 194 11.84 19.47 8.42
N LYS A 195 12.83 19.47 9.32
CA LYS A 195 14.25 19.54 8.95
C LYS A 195 14.69 18.42 8.00
N ASP A 196 14.10 17.24 8.15
CA ASP A 196 14.35 16.11 7.24
C ASP A 196 13.87 16.39 5.81
N HIS A 197 12.93 17.31 5.62
CA HIS A 197 12.40 17.66 4.30
C HIS A 197 13.21 18.77 3.61
N VAL A 198 14.37 19.12 4.16
CA VAL A 198 15.31 20.09 3.57
C VAL A 198 16.52 19.34 3.03
N PHE A 199 16.85 19.61 1.78
CA PHE A 199 17.98 18.98 1.10
C PHE A 199 18.97 20.04 0.59
N PRO A 200 20.20 20.10 1.13
CA PRO A 200 21.25 20.97 0.61
C PRO A 200 21.77 20.48 -0.74
N VAL A 201 22.03 21.40 -1.65
CA VAL A 201 22.82 21.20 -2.87
C VAL A 201 24.11 22.01 -2.74
N ASN A 202 25.08 21.42 -2.05
CA ASN A 202 26.34 22.10 -1.71
C ASN A 202 27.49 21.77 -2.69
N ASP A 203 27.50 20.57 -3.27
CA ASP A 203 28.66 20.02 -4.00
C ASP A 203 28.37 19.68 -5.48
N GLY A 204 27.41 20.39 -6.10
CA GLY A 204 27.06 20.18 -7.52
C GLY A 204 26.24 18.90 -7.81
N PHE A 205 26.25 18.46 -9.07
CA PHE A 205 25.32 17.44 -9.59
C PHE A 205 25.41 16.05 -8.94
N ASP A 206 26.56 15.67 -8.40
CA ASP A 206 26.71 14.38 -7.71
C ASP A 206 25.97 14.35 -6.37
N ALA A 207 25.88 15.49 -5.66
CA ALA A 207 25.03 15.65 -4.48
C ALA A 207 23.54 15.63 -4.85
N LEU A 208 23.19 16.17 -6.02
CA LEU A 208 21.83 16.18 -6.54
C LEU A 208 21.27 14.77 -6.76
N GLN A 209 22.09 13.78 -7.14
CA GLN A 209 21.63 12.39 -7.24
C GLN A 209 21.24 11.79 -5.88
N GLY A 210 22.05 12.01 -4.85
CA GLY A 210 21.72 11.56 -3.49
C GLY A 210 20.46 12.25 -2.93
N VAL A 211 20.26 13.53 -3.24
CA VAL A 211 19.05 14.28 -2.91
C VAL A 211 17.84 13.70 -3.65
N ILE A 212 17.97 13.44 -4.96
CA ILE A 212 16.93 12.81 -5.77
C ILE A 212 16.53 11.46 -5.18
N ASP A 213 17.51 10.61 -4.83
CA ASP A 213 17.23 9.28 -4.26
C ASP A 213 16.59 9.38 -2.86
N SER A 214 17.00 10.37 -2.07
CA SER A 214 16.40 10.66 -0.75
C SER A 214 14.96 11.16 -0.87
N ILE A 215 14.69 12.02 -1.84
CA ILE A 215 13.34 12.50 -2.17
C ILE A 215 12.52 11.32 -2.66
N LEU A 216 13.01 10.52 -3.61
CA LEU A 216 12.31 9.35 -4.12
C LEU A 216 11.94 8.39 -2.98
N LYS A 217 12.89 8.07 -2.11
CA LYS A 217 12.64 7.18 -0.97
C LYS A 217 11.57 7.71 -0.02
N ARG A 218 11.51 9.03 0.19
CA ARG A 218 10.58 9.67 1.15
C ARG A 218 9.23 10.07 0.55
N SER A 219 9.20 10.46 -0.72
CA SER A 219 8.00 10.90 -1.42
C SER A 219 7.29 9.76 -2.16
N CYS A 220 8.03 8.71 -2.56
CA CYS A 220 7.44 7.55 -3.21
C CYS A 220 6.87 6.57 -2.18
N ILE A 221 5.63 6.82 -1.80
CA ILE A 221 4.87 5.87 -1.00
C ILE A 221 4.02 5.07 -1.98
N GLU A 222 4.25 3.77 -2.02
CA GLU A 222 3.59 2.86 -2.95
C GLU A 222 2.92 1.70 -2.20
N ILE A 223 1.76 1.31 -2.70
CA ILE A 223 1.04 0.13 -2.22
C ILE A 223 1.25 -0.94 -3.28
N LEU A 224 1.94 -2.02 -2.90
CA LEU A 224 2.35 -3.08 -3.82
C LEU A 224 1.38 -4.24 -3.84
N ALA A 225 0.90 -4.65 -2.66
CA ALA A 225 0.00 -5.80 -2.53
C ALA A 225 -0.80 -5.76 -1.23
N VAL A 226 -1.82 -6.59 -1.15
CA VAL A 226 -2.59 -6.84 0.06
C VAL A 226 -2.72 -8.35 0.28
N GLU A 227 -2.50 -8.80 1.51
CA GLU A 227 -2.58 -10.21 1.89
C GLU A 227 -3.51 -10.39 3.11
N PRO A 228 -4.48 -11.33 3.04
CA PRO A 228 -4.90 -12.06 1.85
C PRO A 228 -5.68 -11.16 0.86
N SER A 229 -5.57 -11.43 -0.44
CA SER A 229 -6.37 -10.75 -1.47
C SER A 229 -7.82 -11.25 -1.52
N SER A 230 -8.08 -12.41 -0.93
CA SER A 230 -9.41 -13.02 -0.85
C SER A 230 -9.76 -13.29 0.61
N ILE A 231 -10.93 -12.81 1.05
CA ILE A 231 -11.42 -12.96 2.42
C ILE A 231 -12.78 -13.65 2.43
N CYS A 232 -13.12 -14.33 3.53
CA CYS A 232 -14.41 -14.99 3.67
C CYS A 232 -15.53 -13.96 3.84
N GLU A 233 -16.65 -14.17 3.15
CA GLU A 233 -17.83 -13.32 3.33
C GLU A 233 -18.37 -13.38 4.77
N GLY A 234 -18.85 -12.26 5.30
CA GLY A 234 -19.44 -12.16 6.64
C GLY A 234 -18.47 -12.26 7.82
N GLU A 235 -17.17 -12.42 7.57
CA GLU A 235 -16.14 -12.57 8.61
C GLU A 235 -15.25 -11.32 8.74
N SER A 236 -14.74 -11.09 9.96
CA SER A 236 -13.78 -10.01 10.23
C SER A 236 -12.35 -10.48 9.96
N PHE A 237 -11.60 -9.73 9.16
CA PHE A 237 -10.19 -10.02 8.86
C PHE A 237 -9.27 -8.84 9.13
N GLN A 238 -8.00 -9.16 9.37
CA GLN A 238 -6.90 -8.20 9.32
C GLN A 238 -6.14 -8.46 8.03
N VAL A 239 -5.87 -7.39 7.28
CA VAL A 239 -5.09 -7.44 6.05
C VAL A 239 -3.72 -6.85 6.27
N VAL A 240 -2.72 -7.48 5.67
CA VAL A 240 -1.36 -6.97 5.57
C VAL A 240 -1.25 -6.20 4.26
N VAL A 241 -1.09 -4.89 4.36
CA VAL A 241 -0.84 -4.01 3.22
C VAL A 241 0.66 -3.94 3.03
N LYS A 242 1.20 -4.51 1.95
CA LYS A 242 2.61 -4.44 1.61
C LYS A 242 2.88 -3.23 0.72
N GLY A 243 3.97 -2.53 0.98
CA GLY A 243 4.34 -1.30 0.28
C GLY A 243 5.71 -0.82 0.69
N ASN A 244 6.01 0.44 0.39
CA ASN A 244 7.24 1.10 0.81
C ASN A 244 6.93 2.53 1.28
N GLY A 245 7.72 3.05 2.23
CA GLY A 245 7.68 4.45 2.67
C GLY A 245 6.60 4.79 3.70
N PHE A 246 5.99 3.80 4.36
CA PHE A 246 4.93 4.06 5.35
C PHE A 246 5.42 4.77 6.63
N LEU A 247 6.72 4.79 6.91
CA LEU A 247 7.28 5.58 8.02
C LEU A 247 7.64 7.01 7.64
N HIS A 248 7.52 7.37 6.36
CA HIS A 248 7.82 8.73 5.88
C HIS A 248 6.63 9.69 5.99
N ALA A 249 5.53 9.28 6.64
CA ALA A 249 4.50 10.22 7.07
C ALA A 249 5.09 11.25 8.05
N ARG A 250 4.62 12.50 7.95
CA ARG A 250 4.92 13.54 8.94
C ARG A 250 4.56 13.12 10.37
N ASP A 251 3.50 12.35 10.52
CA ASP A 251 3.05 11.77 11.79
C ASP A 251 2.50 10.37 11.53
N VAL A 252 3.25 9.35 11.96
CA VAL A 252 2.89 7.93 11.78
C VAL A 252 1.55 7.59 12.45
N GLN A 253 1.12 8.34 13.47
CA GLN A 253 -0.17 8.14 14.15
C GLN A 253 -1.36 8.62 13.32
N LYS A 254 -1.11 9.36 12.23
CA LYS A 254 -2.11 9.86 11.29
C LYS A 254 -2.26 8.98 10.05
N VAL A 255 -1.54 7.87 9.98
CA VAL A 255 -1.70 6.88 8.89
C VAL A 255 -3.06 6.18 9.05
N LEU A 256 -3.83 6.12 7.98
CA LEU A 256 -5.13 5.46 7.92
C LEU A 256 -5.21 4.53 6.70
N CYS A 257 -5.76 3.34 6.91
CA CYS A 257 -6.21 2.48 5.82
C CYS A 257 -7.64 2.87 5.42
N SER A 258 -7.89 2.91 4.12
CA SER A 258 -9.18 3.27 3.55
C SER A 258 -9.64 2.19 2.59
N PHE A 259 -10.80 1.63 2.89
CA PHE A 259 -11.42 0.58 2.10
C PHE A 259 -12.63 1.18 1.40
N ARG A 260 -12.62 1.20 0.08
CA ARG A 260 -13.73 1.70 -0.72
C ARG A 260 -14.47 0.54 -1.36
N ILE A 261 -15.75 0.45 -1.06
CA ILE A 261 -16.67 -0.55 -1.60
C ILE A 261 -17.73 0.23 -2.35
N ASN A 262 -17.69 0.19 -3.69
CA ASN A 262 -18.51 1.05 -4.55
C ASN A 262 -18.30 2.55 -4.20
N GLU A 263 -19.34 3.22 -3.69
CA GLU A 263 -19.28 4.63 -3.24
C GLU A 263 -19.15 4.79 -1.72
N THR A 264 -19.10 3.70 -0.97
CA THR A 264 -18.95 3.73 0.49
C THR A 264 -17.49 3.57 0.88
N VAL A 265 -17.04 4.36 1.85
CA VAL A 265 -15.64 4.35 2.28
C VAL A 265 -15.56 4.14 3.77
N THR A 266 -14.68 3.23 4.18
CA THR A 266 -14.41 2.92 5.58
C THR A 266 -12.96 3.23 5.89
N LEU A 267 -12.74 4.09 6.89
CA LEU A 267 -11.41 4.41 7.40
C LEU A 267 -11.13 3.58 8.65
N SER A 268 -9.97 2.93 8.68
CA SER A 268 -9.49 2.20 9.86
C SER A 268 -8.05 2.61 10.20
N LYS A 269 -7.75 2.65 11.50
CA LYS A 269 -6.39 2.85 11.98
C LYS A 269 -5.61 1.54 11.88
N PRO A 270 -4.38 1.55 11.34
CA PRO A 270 -3.52 0.37 11.36
C PRO A 270 -3.18 -0.01 12.80
N LEU A 271 -3.17 -1.31 13.08
CA LEU A 271 -2.71 -1.89 14.35
C LEU A 271 -1.18 -1.87 14.45
N VAL A 272 -0.51 -2.00 13.30
CA VAL A 272 0.95 -1.97 13.20
C VAL A 272 1.32 -1.14 11.97
N VAL A 273 2.29 -0.24 12.16
CA VAL A 273 2.91 0.51 11.06
C VAL A 273 4.39 0.15 11.02
N ARG A 274 4.82 -0.47 9.92
CA ARG A 274 6.23 -0.65 9.54
C ARG A 274 6.45 0.03 8.21
N ASP A 275 7.72 0.28 7.88
CA ASP A 275 8.04 0.98 6.62
C ASP A 275 7.55 0.24 5.38
N THR A 276 7.61 -1.09 5.42
CA THR A 276 7.26 -1.95 4.29
C THR A 276 5.88 -2.61 4.39
N TYR A 277 5.19 -2.48 5.54
CA TYR A 277 3.84 -3.02 5.67
C TYR A 277 2.99 -2.33 6.74
N LEU A 278 1.68 -2.34 6.53
CA LEU A 278 0.66 -1.96 7.49
C LEU A 278 -0.19 -3.17 7.86
N LEU A 279 -0.57 -3.31 9.12
CA LEU A 279 -1.59 -4.27 9.53
C LEU A 279 -2.90 -3.53 9.76
N CYS A 280 -3.86 -3.70 8.87
CA CYS A 280 -5.11 -2.95 8.89
C CYS A 280 -6.31 -3.85 9.16
N PRO A 281 -7.21 -3.47 10.10
CA PRO A 281 -8.50 -4.12 10.23
C PRO A 281 -9.32 -3.82 8.96
N ALA A 282 -9.70 -4.87 8.23
CA ALA A 282 -10.55 -4.74 7.06
C ALA A 282 -12.03 -4.71 7.46
N PRO A 283 -12.89 -3.98 6.72
CA PRO A 283 -14.34 -4.07 6.93
C PRO A 283 -14.85 -5.45 6.54
N VAL A 284 -15.95 -5.86 7.17
CA VAL A 284 -16.65 -7.11 6.83
C VAL A 284 -17.30 -6.95 5.46
N LEU A 285 -17.03 -7.90 4.55
CA LEU A 285 -17.67 -7.95 3.24
C LEU A 285 -18.79 -8.98 3.27
N GLU A 286 -20.04 -8.53 3.26
CA GLU A 286 -21.23 -9.35 3.53
C GLU A 286 -21.63 -10.33 2.40
N LYS A 287 -21.12 -10.12 1.19
CA LYS A 287 -21.55 -10.88 0.00
C LYS A 287 -20.35 -11.29 -0.85
N GLU A 288 -20.36 -12.54 -1.30
CA GLU A 288 -19.46 -13.06 -2.32
C GLU A 288 -19.38 -12.14 -3.56
N GLY A 289 -18.17 -11.98 -4.07
CA GLY A 289 -17.88 -11.16 -5.24
C GLY A 289 -17.80 -9.66 -4.95
N THR A 290 -18.12 -9.22 -3.73
CA THR A 290 -17.87 -7.83 -3.31
C THR A 290 -16.36 -7.57 -3.26
N SER A 291 -15.89 -6.55 -3.96
CA SER A 291 -14.50 -6.11 -3.93
C SER A 291 -14.36 -4.76 -3.24
N ALA A 292 -13.34 -4.59 -2.41
CA ALA A 292 -12.96 -3.30 -1.83
C ALA A 292 -11.62 -2.85 -2.41
N THR A 293 -11.55 -1.62 -2.93
CA THR A 293 -10.27 -1.00 -3.33
C THR A 293 -9.61 -0.41 -2.09
N LEU A 294 -8.32 -0.67 -1.94
CA LEU A 294 -7.54 -0.20 -0.81
C LEU A 294 -6.78 1.08 -1.16
N HIS A 295 -6.88 2.05 -0.27
CA HIS A 295 -6.10 3.28 -0.29
C HIS A 295 -5.45 3.51 1.07
N VAL A 296 -4.34 4.25 1.10
CA VAL A 296 -3.67 4.65 2.34
C VAL A 296 -3.61 6.16 2.39
N SER A 297 -4.00 6.73 3.54
CA SER A 297 -3.79 8.14 3.85
C SER A 297 -2.66 8.28 4.85
N MET A 298 -1.75 9.23 4.58
CA MET A 298 -0.61 9.52 5.45
C MET A 298 -0.83 10.77 6.32
N ASN A 299 -2.00 11.40 6.19
CA ASN A 299 -2.30 12.72 6.75
C ASN A 299 -3.72 12.79 7.34
N ASN A 300 -4.14 11.73 8.05
CA ASN A 300 -5.41 11.64 8.77
C ASN A 300 -6.65 11.78 7.86
N GLY A 301 -6.59 11.20 6.66
CA GLY A 301 -7.70 11.14 5.72
C GLY A 301 -7.87 12.39 4.85
N LEU A 302 -6.92 13.34 4.87
CA LEU A 302 -6.97 14.53 4.01
C LEU A 302 -6.74 14.17 2.54
N SER A 303 -5.75 13.30 2.27
CA SER A 303 -5.46 12.79 0.93
C SER A 303 -5.05 11.32 0.97
N PHE A 304 -5.11 10.67 -0.20
CA PHE A 304 -4.92 9.23 -0.34
C PHE A 304 -3.94 8.92 -1.46
N ILE A 305 -3.09 7.93 -1.19
CA ILE A 305 -2.23 7.32 -2.20
C ILE A 305 -3.09 6.37 -3.02
N SER A 306 -3.07 6.56 -4.33
CA SER A 306 -3.82 5.71 -5.25
C SER A 306 -3.15 4.34 -5.40
N SER A 307 -3.96 3.29 -5.52
CA SER A 307 -3.48 1.94 -5.84
C SER A 307 -4.56 1.18 -6.60
N SER A 308 -4.16 0.19 -7.40
CA SER A 308 -5.05 -0.77 -8.04
C SER A 308 -5.31 -2.01 -7.18
N VAL A 309 -4.90 -1.99 -5.92
CA VAL A 309 -4.95 -3.15 -5.02
C VAL A 309 -6.35 -3.33 -4.46
N THR A 310 -6.89 -4.53 -4.60
CA THR A 310 -8.24 -4.89 -4.15
C THR A 310 -8.26 -6.14 -3.31
N ILE A 311 -9.15 -6.17 -2.32
CA ILE A 311 -9.56 -7.40 -1.63
C ILE A 311 -10.92 -7.83 -2.15
N THR A 312 -11.19 -9.14 -2.21
CA THR A 312 -12.46 -9.68 -2.71
C THR A 312 -13.05 -10.70 -1.74
N ALA A 313 -14.35 -10.63 -1.52
CA ALA A 313 -15.08 -11.60 -0.72
C ALA A 313 -15.32 -12.89 -1.51
N VAL A 314 -15.04 -14.03 -0.88
CA VAL A 314 -15.29 -15.37 -1.42
C VAL A 314 -16.10 -16.20 -0.44
N THR A 315 -16.79 -17.22 -0.94
CA THR A 315 -17.40 -18.24 -0.10
C THR A 315 -16.33 -19.14 0.51
N CYS A 316 -16.29 -19.20 1.84
CA CYS A 316 -15.37 -20.07 2.55
C CYS A 316 -16.08 -21.32 3.07
N VAL A 317 -15.53 -22.49 2.75
CA VAL A 317 -16.01 -23.74 3.31
C VAL A 317 -15.42 -23.91 4.70
N SER A 318 -16.25 -23.76 5.73
CA SER A 318 -15.82 -24.04 7.09
C SER A 318 -15.47 -25.54 7.23
N THR A 319 -14.39 -25.86 7.94
CA THR A 319 -13.93 -27.24 8.16
C THR A 319 -14.97 -28.12 8.87
N MET A 320 -16.00 -27.51 9.46
CA MET A 320 -17.14 -28.21 10.05
C MET A 320 -18.03 -28.90 9.00
N GLU A 321 -18.16 -28.36 7.78
CA GLU A 321 -18.92 -29.00 6.70
C GLU A 321 -18.15 -30.15 6.04
N VAL A 322 -16.82 -30.04 5.95
CA VAL A 322 -15.97 -31.11 5.42
C VAL A 322 -15.94 -32.31 6.37
N ASN A 323 -15.80 -32.06 7.68
CA ASN A 323 -15.79 -33.13 8.68
C ASN A 323 -17.15 -33.82 8.83
N SER A 324 -18.26 -33.10 8.71
CA SER A 324 -19.61 -33.70 8.75
C SER A 324 -19.88 -34.56 7.50
N ARG A 325 -19.48 -34.12 6.31
CA ARG A 325 -19.60 -34.93 5.08
C ARG A 325 -18.69 -36.16 5.09
N LEU A 326 -17.47 -36.05 5.61
CA LEU A 326 -16.54 -37.19 5.72
C LEU A 326 -17.00 -38.20 6.78
N ASN A 327 -17.52 -37.74 7.92
CA ASN A 327 -18.07 -38.62 8.95
C ASN A 327 -19.34 -39.34 8.49
N VAL A 328 -20.24 -38.67 7.78
CA VAL A 328 -21.43 -39.32 7.20
C VAL A 328 -21.01 -40.38 6.16
N LEU A 329 -20.05 -40.08 5.28
CA LEU A 329 -19.55 -41.04 4.30
C LEU A 329 -18.89 -42.27 4.97
N ASN A 330 -18.15 -42.07 6.06
CA ASN A 330 -17.52 -43.14 6.81
C ASN A 330 -18.51 -43.98 7.64
N LEU A 331 -19.69 -43.46 7.99
CA LEU A 331 -20.71 -44.16 8.77
C LEU A 331 -21.74 -44.94 7.91
N MET A 332 -21.89 -44.57 6.64
CA MET A 332 -22.73 -45.30 5.67
C MET A 332 -22.44 -46.80 5.55
N PRO A 333 -21.18 -47.26 5.41
CA PRO A 333 -20.90 -48.69 5.33
C PRO A 333 -21.24 -49.45 6.62
N PHE A 334 -21.03 -48.85 7.80
CA PHE A 334 -21.41 -49.47 9.08
C PHE A 334 -22.92 -49.60 9.24
N TYR A 335 -23.68 -48.59 8.79
CA TYR A 335 -25.14 -48.64 8.80
C TYR A 335 -25.68 -49.73 7.87
N LEU A 336 -25.11 -49.86 6.66
CA LEU A 336 -25.48 -50.92 5.71
C LEU A 336 -25.16 -52.32 6.28
N ILE A 337 -23.99 -52.52 6.87
CA ILE A 337 -23.61 -53.80 7.51
C ILE A 337 -24.56 -54.12 8.68
N PHE A 338 -24.92 -53.12 9.48
CA PHE A 338 -25.88 -53.29 10.58
C PHE A 338 -27.26 -53.70 10.05
N CYS A 339 -27.77 -53.07 8.98
CA CYS A 339 -29.03 -53.46 8.34
C CYS A 339 -28.98 -54.89 7.78
N PHE A 340 -27.90 -55.28 7.11
CA PHE A 340 -27.72 -56.66 6.63
C PHE A 340 -27.70 -57.67 7.77
N TYR A 341 -26.96 -57.39 8.85
CA TYR A 341 -26.91 -58.24 10.03
C TYR A 341 -28.28 -58.38 10.69
N PHE A 342 -29.04 -57.28 10.80
CA PHE A 342 -30.38 -57.30 11.39
C PHE A 342 -31.40 -58.06 10.52
N CYS A 343 -31.35 -57.91 9.20
CA CYS A 343 -32.16 -58.70 8.27
C CYS A 343 -31.81 -60.20 8.32
N TYR A 344 -30.54 -60.55 8.56
CA TYR A 344 -30.12 -61.95 8.61
C TYR A 344 -30.42 -62.63 9.95
N HIS A 345 -30.38 -61.89 11.06
CA HIS A 345 -30.52 -62.46 12.40
C HIS A 345 -31.85 -62.20 13.11
N VAL A 346 -32.63 -61.18 12.73
CA VAL A 346 -33.82 -60.75 13.51
C VAL A 346 -35.15 -61.06 12.83
N THR A 347 -35.15 -61.54 11.57
CA THR A 347 -36.38 -62.07 10.94
C THR A 347 -36.30 -63.58 10.74
N PRO A 348 -36.93 -64.39 11.60
CA PRO A 348 -37.36 -65.72 11.21
C PRO A 348 -38.71 -65.55 10.50
N CYS A 349 -38.71 -65.13 9.23
CA CYS A 349 -39.95 -65.07 8.45
C CYS A 349 -39.80 -65.92 7.19
N ASN A 350 -40.24 -67.17 7.31
CA ASN A 350 -40.33 -68.16 6.24
C ASN A 350 -41.53 -67.89 5.30
N SER A 351 -41.84 -66.61 5.02
CA SER A 351 -42.89 -66.23 4.07
C SER A 351 -42.79 -64.75 3.68
N CYS A 352 -41.74 -64.38 2.96
CA CYS A 352 -41.67 -63.15 2.15
C CYS A 352 -40.70 -63.38 0.96
N TYR A 353 -41.01 -64.38 0.12
CA TYR A 353 -40.52 -64.40 -1.25
C TYR A 353 -41.47 -63.54 -2.09
N GLU A 354 -41.33 -62.23 -2.01
CA GLU A 354 -41.76 -61.24 -3.01
C GLU A 354 -41.40 -59.86 -2.46
N TYR A 355 -40.88 -58.97 -3.31
CA TYR A 355 -40.41 -57.61 -2.99
C TYR A 355 -39.00 -57.47 -2.39
N CYS A 356 -38.04 -58.07 -3.07
CA CYS A 356 -36.77 -57.38 -3.33
C CYS A 356 -36.48 -57.52 -4.82
N ILE A 357 -36.19 -56.41 -5.50
CA ILE A 357 -36.03 -56.26 -6.96
C ILE A 357 -37.38 -56.08 -7.68
N VAL A 358 -37.82 -54.82 -7.82
CA VAL A 358 -38.07 -54.14 -9.12
C VAL A 358 -38.35 -52.68 -8.78
N GLY A 359 -37.35 -51.82 -8.99
CA GLY A 359 -37.58 -50.41 -9.27
C GLY A 359 -37.59 -50.24 -10.78
N HIS A 360 -38.78 -50.14 -11.39
CA HIS A 360 -38.95 -49.39 -12.63
C HIS A 360 -40.43 -49.17 -12.98
N MET A 361 -40.75 -47.90 -13.21
CA MET A 361 -41.77 -47.36 -14.12
C MET A 361 -43.27 -47.37 -13.78
N GLU A 362 -43.83 -46.16 -13.97
CA GLU A 362 -45.19 -45.79 -14.39
C GLU A 362 -46.27 -45.40 -13.36
N SER A 363 -46.52 -44.08 -13.39
CA SER A 363 -47.76 -43.33 -13.16
C SER A 363 -49.08 -44.07 -13.41
N LEU A 364 -50.04 -43.97 -12.46
CA LEU A 364 -51.40 -43.42 -12.66
C LEU A 364 -52.34 -43.78 -11.47
N HIS A 365 -53.08 -42.78 -11.00
CA HIS A 365 -54.41 -42.83 -10.36
C HIS A 365 -54.74 -43.93 -9.33
N ASN A 366 -54.96 -43.51 -8.08
CA ASN A 366 -56.27 -43.49 -7.39
C ASN A 366 -56.16 -43.74 -5.87
N LYS A 367 -56.97 -43.00 -5.11
CA LYS A 367 -57.09 -42.99 -3.65
C LYS A 367 -57.75 -44.26 -3.11
N LYS A 368 -57.17 -44.88 -2.07
CA LYS A 368 -57.75 -45.14 -0.72
C LYS A 368 -57.18 -46.40 -0.07
N ARG A 369 -56.82 -46.23 1.21
CA ARG A 369 -56.80 -47.23 2.31
C ARG A 369 -55.99 -48.50 2.07
N PHE A 370 -54.80 -48.55 2.67
CA PHE A 370 -54.52 -49.58 3.67
C PHE A 370 -53.67 -48.96 4.77
N SER A 371 -54.33 -48.69 5.89
CA SER A 371 -53.72 -48.33 7.15
C SER A 371 -53.35 -49.59 7.93
N SER A 372 -52.24 -49.50 8.66
CA SER A 372 -51.91 -50.28 9.86
C SER A 372 -51.11 -51.57 9.69
N CYS A 373 -49.78 -51.44 9.73
CA CYS A 373 -48.95 -52.23 10.64
C CYS A 373 -47.68 -51.43 11.03
N MET A 374 -47.80 -50.74 12.16
CA MET A 374 -46.79 -50.13 13.04
C MET A 374 -45.40 -49.77 12.45
N ALA A 375 -45.28 -48.51 12.04
CA ALA A 375 -44.09 -47.70 12.29
C ALA A 375 -44.33 -46.86 13.55
N LYS A 376 -43.50 -47.04 14.60
CA LYS A 376 -43.15 -46.14 15.73
C LYS A 376 -42.71 -47.03 16.92
N PRO A 377 -41.45 -46.93 17.36
CA PRO A 377 -41.05 -45.73 18.08
C PRO A 377 -39.65 -45.25 17.66
N PHE A 378 -39.52 -44.11 16.99
CA PHE A 378 -38.32 -43.25 17.00
C PHE A 378 -38.66 -41.95 16.26
N LEU A 379 -39.62 -41.21 16.81
CA LEU A 379 -39.96 -39.84 16.43
C LEU A 379 -39.98 -39.02 17.72
N SER A 380 -38.79 -38.77 18.25
CA SER A 380 -38.56 -37.87 19.40
C SER A 380 -37.11 -37.32 19.46
N VAL A 381 -36.26 -37.56 18.45
CA VAL A 381 -34.88 -37.02 18.42
C VAL A 381 -34.55 -36.43 17.04
N SER A 382 -35.46 -35.60 16.52
CA SER A 382 -35.25 -34.85 15.27
C SER A 382 -35.87 -33.45 15.36
N GLN A 383 -35.69 -32.78 16.49
CA GLN A 383 -36.08 -31.38 16.66
C GLN A 383 -35.07 -30.56 17.47
N HIS A 384 -33.82 -31.03 17.64
CA HIS A 384 -32.76 -30.29 18.34
C HIS A 384 -31.39 -30.30 17.65
N ILE A 385 -31.40 -30.52 16.35
CA ILE A 385 -30.25 -30.28 15.47
C ILE A 385 -30.91 -29.65 14.24
N TRP A 386 -30.46 -28.49 13.81
CA TRP A 386 -31.19 -27.49 12.99
C TRP A 386 -32.10 -26.54 13.79
N SER A 387 -31.47 -25.79 14.70
CA SER A 387 -31.82 -24.38 14.97
C SER A 387 -30.53 -23.58 15.12
#